data_AF-K2FQ10-F1
#
_entry.id   AF-K2FQ10-F1
#
_cell.length_a   1.000
_cell.length_b   1.000
_cell.length_c   1.000
_cell.angle_alpha   90.00
_cell.angle_beta   90.00
_cell.angle_gamma   90.00
#
_symmetry.space_group_name_H-M   'P 1'
#
loop_
_entity.id
_entity.type
_entity.pdbx_description
1 polymer ?
#
loop_
_entity_poly.entity_id
_entity_poly.type
_entity_poly.pdbx_seq_one_letter_code
_entity_poly.pdbx_strand_id
1 'polypeptide(L)'
;MDIILSSINGVVSDLKIVGDVLSYTWYIILPPLFFLFFKLLWMYHIQGAFWDSADWVLLELIPPKNIEKSPKPMEALFAGFAGVEKSFNTFEIYKDGAFTDYMSLEIVSDQGTVHFYIRTMIKYRHIVEAHLYAQYPDVEILEVSDYVDDVPKIIPNKQWDLWGTDFMYVRPKAYPIRTYKTFEEDITGTMIDPLSSVLEVMGKLGPGMRIWFQIIIKPASPSWASKEGVKITDKLKGKEKKESGMLERFFSDLADVFLNIIPAMKGPVEFASEKKKEESPLDTRLSPGERDVLKAVEDNLGKLQFYTKMRFVLVGRREVMDKSFVSSFTGGLKQFGDDNLNSFKPDNISKTKADYWMRKSRLAYKQRKILRRYRNRSMDGVPDAEMVMSSEELATVFHLPDMNVMAPSLTRVEAKRGGAPSNLPIE
;
A
#
# COMPACT_ATOMS: atom_id res chain seq x y z
N MET A 1 58.99 -26.36 1.11
CA MET A 1 57.83 -27.00 1.79
C MET A 1 57.70 -26.47 3.21
N ASP A 2 58.81 -26.31 3.93
CA ASP A 2 58.82 -25.88 5.35
C ASP A 2 58.31 -24.46 5.62
N ILE A 3 58.54 -23.51 4.69
CA ILE A 3 58.05 -22.12 4.81
C ILE A 3 56.52 -22.05 4.71
N ILE A 4 55.91 -22.94 3.90
CA ILE A 4 54.45 -23.01 3.75
C ILE A 4 53.85 -23.65 5.00
N LEU A 5 54.49 -24.72 5.52
CA LEU A 5 54.08 -25.38 6.77
C LEU A 5 54.19 -24.45 7.99
N SER A 6 55.26 -23.65 8.11
CA SER A 6 55.41 -22.69 9.20
C SER A 6 54.39 -21.55 9.13
N SER A 7 54.09 -21.06 7.92
CA SER A 7 53.07 -20.03 7.70
C SER A 7 51.66 -20.55 8.03
N ILE A 8 51.34 -21.79 7.65
CA ILE A 8 50.07 -22.43 7.99
C ILE A 8 49.94 -22.60 9.51
N ASN A 9 51.00 -23.05 10.18
CA ASN A 9 51.00 -23.20 11.63
C ASN A 9 50.83 -21.85 12.36
N GLY A 10 51.44 -20.77 11.84
CA GLY A 10 51.25 -19.40 12.34
C GLY A 10 49.80 -18.92 12.19
N VAL A 11 49.20 -19.13 11.02
CA VAL A 11 47.77 -18.80 10.80
C VAL A 11 46.86 -19.60 11.73
N VAL A 12 47.17 -20.87 11.98
CA VAL A 12 46.40 -21.71 12.93
C VAL A 12 46.55 -21.22 14.37
N SER A 13 47.74 -20.79 14.81
CA SER A 13 47.91 -20.20 16.14
C SER A 13 47.19 -18.87 16.27
N ASP A 14 47.23 -18.03 15.23
CA ASP A 14 46.54 -16.73 15.23
C ASP A 14 45.02 -16.92 15.27
N LEU A 15 44.49 -17.90 14.53
CA LEU A 15 43.07 -18.27 14.59
C LEU A 15 42.66 -18.80 15.97
N LYS A 16 43.54 -19.52 16.67
CA LYS A 16 43.27 -19.95 18.07
C LYS A 16 43.20 -18.76 19.01
N ILE A 17 44.13 -17.82 18.92
CA ILE A 17 44.13 -16.60 19.74
C ILE A 17 42.86 -15.78 19.49
N VAL A 18 42.46 -15.62 18.21
CA VAL A 18 41.21 -14.94 17.86
C VAL A 18 39.99 -15.70 18.41
N GLY A 19 39.99 -17.03 18.34
CA GLY A 19 38.94 -17.88 18.89
C GLY A 19 38.81 -17.74 20.42
N ASP A 20 39.94 -17.72 21.13
CA ASP A 20 39.98 -17.53 22.59
C ASP A 20 39.46 -16.13 22.96
N VAL A 21 39.93 -15.08 22.29
CA VAL A 21 39.43 -13.70 22.51
C VAL A 21 37.93 -13.60 22.24
N LEU A 22 37.44 -14.18 21.14
CA LEU A 22 36.00 -14.21 20.84
C LEU A 22 35.22 -14.97 21.92
N SER A 23 35.75 -16.07 22.46
CA SER A 23 35.07 -16.83 23.52
C SER A 23 34.82 -16.01 24.79
N TYR A 24 35.70 -15.04 25.10
CA TYR A 24 35.58 -14.15 26.24
C TYR A 24 34.86 -12.82 25.94
N THR A 25 34.66 -12.46 24.67
CA THR A 25 34.16 -11.13 24.27
C THR A 25 32.93 -11.17 23.36
N TRP A 26 32.49 -12.34 22.91
CA TRP A 26 31.35 -12.47 21.99
C TRP A 26 30.08 -11.82 22.53
N TYR A 27 29.81 -11.87 23.84
CA TYR A 27 28.62 -11.27 24.45
C TYR A 27 28.68 -9.72 24.48
N ILE A 28 29.82 -9.11 24.17
CA ILE A 28 29.97 -7.66 24.01
C ILE A 28 29.85 -7.29 22.53
N ILE A 29 30.48 -8.06 21.65
CA ILE A 29 30.59 -7.75 20.22
C ILE A 29 29.35 -8.18 19.44
N LEU A 30 28.81 -9.36 19.72
CA LEU A 30 27.70 -9.94 18.95
C LEU A 30 26.36 -9.22 19.18
N PRO A 31 25.97 -8.78 20.40
CA PRO A 31 24.68 -8.13 20.57
C PRO A 31 24.51 -6.82 19.80
N PRO A 32 25.47 -5.86 19.79
CA PRO A 32 25.36 -4.67 18.95
C PRO A 32 25.37 -5.00 17.45
N LEU A 33 26.22 -5.96 17.04
CA LEU A 33 26.34 -6.39 15.65
C LEU A 33 25.03 -7.00 15.12
N PHE A 34 24.37 -7.83 15.92
CA PHE A 34 23.12 -8.49 15.55
C PHE A 34 21.88 -7.73 16.01
N PHE A 35 21.99 -6.59 16.69
CA PHE A 35 20.83 -5.85 17.21
C PHE A 35 19.82 -5.50 16.10
N LEU A 36 20.28 -5.06 14.93
CA LEU A 36 19.40 -4.75 13.80
C LEU A 36 18.65 -5.98 13.28
N PHE A 37 19.33 -7.14 13.26
CA PHE A 37 18.73 -8.41 12.83
C PHE A 37 17.75 -8.93 13.87
N PHE A 38 18.13 -8.91 15.15
CA PHE A 38 17.25 -9.20 16.27
C PHE A 38 16.01 -8.32 16.25
N LYS A 39 16.18 -7.00 16.12
CA LYS A 39 15.08 -6.04 16.05
C LYS A 39 14.13 -6.40 14.91
N LEU A 40 14.64 -6.72 13.71
CA LEU A 40 13.81 -7.10 12.58
C LEU A 40 13.00 -8.37 12.85
N LEU A 41 13.63 -9.42 13.39
CA LEU A 41 12.95 -10.68 13.71
C LEU A 41 11.96 -10.53 14.88
N TRP A 42 12.34 -9.78 15.91
CA TRP A 42 11.51 -9.48 17.07
C TRP A 42 10.26 -8.72 16.65
N MET A 43 10.41 -7.64 15.89
CA MET A 43 9.28 -6.87 15.36
C MET A 43 8.35 -7.74 14.52
N TYR A 44 8.91 -8.56 13.62
CA TYR A 44 8.10 -9.47 12.81
C TYR A 44 7.31 -10.47 13.67
N HIS A 45 7.92 -11.00 14.74
CA HIS A 45 7.26 -11.92 15.65
C HIS A 45 6.12 -11.26 16.44
N ILE A 46 6.38 -10.12 17.10
CA ILE A 46 5.37 -9.44 17.92
C ILE A 46 4.25 -8.84 17.08
N GLN A 47 4.56 -8.25 15.92
CA GLN A 47 3.54 -7.71 15.01
C GLN A 47 2.69 -8.83 14.41
N GLY A 48 3.28 -9.99 14.13
CA GLY A 48 2.54 -11.19 13.72
C GLY A 48 1.57 -11.67 14.81
N ALA A 49 2.03 -11.73 16.06
CA ALA A 49 1.17 -12.11 17.19
C ALA A 49 0.04 -11.09 17.42
N PHE A 50 0.32 -9.79 17.31
CA PHE A 50 -0.70 -8.74 17.39
C PHE A 50 -1.72 -8.88 16.28
N TRP A 51 -1.27 -9.13 15.04
CA TRP A 51 -2.13 -9.33 13.88
C TRP A 51 -3.08 -10.53 14.02
N ASP A 52 -2.56 -11.64 14.53
CA ASP A 52 -3.33 -12.88 14.71
C ASP A 52 -4.35 -12.78 15.87
N SER A 53 -4.18 -11.80 16.79
CA SER A 53 -5.09 -11.60 17.92
C SER A 53 -6.39 -10.88 17.57
N ALA A 54 -6.48 -10.26 16.39
CA ALA A 54 -7.65 -9.48 16.00
C ALA A 54 -8.76 -10.37 15.43
N ASP A 55 -10.00 -10.14 15.88
CA ASP A 55 -11.18 -10.77 15.29
C ASP A 55 -11.63 -10.02 14.03
N TRP A 56 -11.75 -10.76 12.93
CA TRP A 56 -12.07 -10.22 11.61
C TRP A 56 -13.46 -10.63 11.15
N VAL A 57 -14.12 -9.71 10.45
CA VAL A 57 -15.38 -9.97 9.73
C VAL A 57 -15.21 -9.59 8.26
N LEU A 58 -15.81 -10.37 7.37
CA LEU A 58 -15.91 -10.08 5.95
C LEU A 58 -17.36 -9.69 5.64
N LEU A 59 -17.53 -8.48 5.10
CA LEU A 59 -18.82 -7.92 4.73
C LEU A 59 -18.92 -7.88 3.21
N GLU A 60 -19.91 -8.55 2.63
CA GLU A 60 -20.30 -8.40 1.23
C GLU A 60 -21.19 -7.17 1.07
N LEU A 61 -20.87 -6.34 0.10
CA LEU A 61 -21.65 -5.17 -0.27
C LEU A 61 -22.41 -5.47 -1.56
N ILE A 62 -23.73 -5.52 -1.48
CA ILE A 62 -24.58 -5.69 -2.65
C ILE A 62 -25.12 -4.30 -3.04
N PRO A 63 -24.65 -3.72 -4.16
CA PRO A 63 -25.10 -2.41 -4.61
C PRO A 63 -26.59 -2.41 -5.00
N PRO A 64 -27.34 -1.33 -4.69
CA PRO A 64 -28.71 -1.19 -5.17
C PRO A 64 -28.75 -1.00 -6.69
N LYS A 65 -29.90 -1.30 -7.31
CA LYS A 65 -30.08 -1.16 -8.76
C LYS A 65 -29.98 0.29 -9.26
N ASN A 66 -30.44 1.24 -8.46
CA ASN A 66 -30.57 2.66 -8.82
C ASN A 66 -29.58 3.52 -8.04
N ILE A 67 -28.28 3.25 -8.19
CA ILE A 67 -27.24 4.19 -7.74
C ILE A 67 -27.12 5.23 -8.84
N GLU A 68 -27.32 6.50 -8.51
CA GLU A 68 -27.00 7.66 -9.36
C GLU A 68 -26.05 8.59 -8.60
N LYS A 69 -24.98 8.02 -8.07
CA LYS A 69 -24.02 8.75 -7.22
C LYS A 69 -22.62 8.60 -7.80
N SER A 70 -21.92 9.73 -7.84
CA SER A 70 -20.47 9.75 -8.07
C SER A 70 -19.71 8.91 -7.03
N PRO A 71 -18.43 8.59 -7.24
CA PRO A 71 -17.58 7.95 -6.23
C PRO A 71 -17.37 8.77 -4.94
N LYS A 72 -17.61 10.09 -4.98
CA LYS A 72 -17.41 11.04 -3.87
C LYS A 72 -17.98 10.61 -2.49
N PRO A 73 -19.19 10.03 -2.37
CA PRO A 73 -19.73 9.57 -1.08
C PRO A 73 -18.82 8.55 -0.39
N MET A 74 -18.03 7.78 -1.14
CA MET A 74 -17.10 6.82 -0.53
C MET A 74 -15.96 7.50 0.25
N GLU A 75 -15.64 8.76 -0.04
CA GLU A 75 -14.69 9.54 0.77
C GLU A 75 -15.15 9.65 2.23
N ALA A 76 -16.47 9.67 2.49
CA ALA A 76 -17.00 9.72 3.86
C ALA A 76 -16.73 8.43 4.65
N LEU A 77 -16.75 7.26 3.99
CA LEU A 77 -16.36 5.99 4.61
C LEU A 77 -14.88 6.02 5.01
N PHE A 78 -14.02 6.48 4.11
CA PHE A 78 -12.59 6.59 4.41
C PHE A 78 -12.33 7.62 5.50
N ALA A 79 -13.04 8.75 5.50
CA ALA A 79 -12.95 9.72 6.58
C ALA A 79 -13.33 9.14 7.94
N GLY A 80 -14.41 8.33 8.00
CA GLY A 80 -14.78 7.59 9.20
C GLY A 80 -13.69 6.62 9.65
N PHE A 81 -13.10 5.88 8.71
CA PHE A 81 -12.02 4.94 9.00
C PHE A 81 -10.70 5.61 9.38
N ALA A 82 -10.42 6.83 8.92
CA ALA A 82 -9.24 7.59 9.33
C ALA A 82 -9.19 7.82 10.85
N GLY A 83 -10.36 7.89 11.51
CA GLY A 83 -10.47 8.01 12.97
C GLY A 83 -9.93 6.81 13.75
N VAL A 84 -9.57 5.71 13.08
CA VAL A 84 -8.91 4.54 13.67
C VAL A 84 -7.43 4.81 13.99
N GLU A 85 -6.84 5.88 13.46
CA GLU A 85 -5.46 6.24 13.78
C GLU A 85 -5.26 6.40 15.29
N LYS A 86 -4.35 5.61 15.86
CA LYS A 86 -3.90 5.73 17.25
C LYS A 86 -2.41 6.02 17.28
N SER A 87 -2.01 6.99 18.10
CA SER A 87 -0.60 7.16 18.46
C SER A 87 -0.22 6.13 19.52
N PHE A 88 0.80 5.31 19.23
CA PHE A 88 1.28 4.26 20.12
C PHE A 88 2.51 4.72 20.90
N ASN A 89 2.61 4.29 22.16
CA ASN A 89 3.80 4.51 22.97
C ASN A 89 4.94 3.56 22.57
N THR A 90 6.19 3.91 22.88
CA THR A 90 7.37 3.08 22.58
C THR A 90 7.24 1.65 23.10
N PHE A 91 6.63 1.47 24.28
CA PHE A 91 6.37 0.13 24.83
C PHE A 91 5.35 -0.65 24.00
N GLU A 92 4.21 -0.04 23.63
CA GLU A 92 3.19 -0.71 22.81
C GLU A 92 3.77 -1.14 21.45
N ILE A 93 4.64 -0.33 20.85
CA ILE A 93 5.29 -0.63 19.57
C ILE A 93 6.30 -1.78 19.69
N TYR A 94 7.24 -1.68 20.65
CA TYR A 94 8.40 -2.58 20.72
C TYR A 94 8.20 -3.80 21.61
N LYS A 95 7.17 -3.84 22.46
CA LYS A 95 6.83 -4.99 23.30
C LYS A 95 5.59 -5.70 22.80
N ASP A 96 4.51 -4.94 22.57
CA ASP A 96 3.21 -5.52 22.21
C ASP A 96 3.04 -5.64 20.68
N GLY A 97 3.93 -5.02 19.89
CA GLY A 97 3.89 -5.06 18.44
C GLY A 97 2.73 -4.27 17.84
N ALA A 98 2.16 -3.33 18.60
CA ALA A 98 0.99 -2.59 18.18
C ALA A 98 1.31 -1.70 16.97
N PHE A 99 0.45 -1.77 15.95
CA PHE A 99 0.47 -0.90 14.78
C PHE A 99 -0.96 -0.48 14.45
N THR A 100 -1.10 0.58 13.64
CA THR A 100 -2.42 1.08 13.25
C THR A 100 -3.19 0.01 12.49
N ASP A 101 -4.40 -0.29 12.95
CA ASP A 101 -5.26 -1.27 12.32
C ASP A 101 -5.55 -0.90 10.86
N TYR A 102 -5.76 -1.93 10.04
CA TYR A 102 -6.03 -1.76 8.61
C TYR A 102 -7.30 -2.50 8.18
N MET A 103 -7.84 -2.07 7.05
CA MET A 103 -9.04 -2.60 6.42
C MET A 103 -8.70 -3.05 5.00
N SER A 104 -9.35 -4.11 4.53
CA SER A 104 -9.21 -4.60 3.15
C SER A 104 -10.47 -4.28 2.38
N LEU A 105 -10.32 -3.61 1.24
CA LEU A 105 -11.37 -3.37 0.25
C LEU A 105 -11.10 -4.32 -0.91
N GLU A 106 -12.06 -5.17 -1.26
CA GLU A 106 -11.83 -6.25 -2.21
C GLU A 106 -12.90 -6.24 -3.30
N ILE A 107 -12.46 -6.32 -4.55
CA ILE A 107 -13.32 -6.55 -5.71
C ILE A 107 -12.95 -7.92 -6.25
N VAL A 108 -13.93 -8.83 -6.29
CA VAL A 108 -13.71 -10.23 -6.61
C VAL A 108 -14.62 -10.62 -7.75
N SER A 109 -14.08 -11.29 -8.76
CA SER A 109 -14.87 -11.97 -9.78
C SER A 109 -14.77 -13.47 -9.56
N ASP A 110 -15.91 -14.12 -9.33
CA ASP A 110 -16.03 -15.57 -9.37
C ASP A 110 -16.77 -15.97 -10.64
N GLN A 111 -16.05 -16.58 -11.59
CA GLN A 111 -16.64 -17.09 -12.84
C GLN A 111 -17.44 -16.04 -13.64
N GLY A 112 -17.00 -14.79 -13.57
CA GLY A 112 -17.64 -13.68 -14.27
C GLY A 112 -18.68 -12.93 -13.43
N THR A 113 -19.00 -13.37 -12.21
CA THR A 113 -19.86 -12.61 -11.29
C THR A 113 -19.00 -11.76 -10.37
N VAL A 114 -19.25 -10.45 -10.32
CA VAL A 114 -18.46 -9.50 -9.54
C VAL A 114 -19.12 -9.19 -8.20
N HIS A 115 -18.32 -9.28 -7.15
CA HIS A 115 -18.70 -9.03 -5.76
C HIS A 115 -17.76 -7.99 -5.13
N PHE A 116 -18.32 -7.16 -4.25
CA PHE A 116 -17.58 -6.18 -3.48
C PHE A 116 -17.55 -6.63 -2.02
N TYR A 117 -16.36 -6.60 -1.41
CA TYR A 117 -16.19 -6.97 -0.01
C TYR A 117 -15.40 -5.91 0.75
N ILE A 118 -15.72 -5.78 2.03
CA ILE A 118 -14.91 -5.07 3.02
C ILE A 118 -14.58 -6.03 4.16
N ARG A 119 -13.29 -6.27 4.37
CA ARG A 119 -12.79 -7.01 5.54
C ARG A 119 -12.28 -6.03 6.58
N THR A 120 -12.88 -6.05 7.76
CA THR A 120 -12.51 -5.16 8.87
C THR A 120 -12.53 -5.91 10.19
N MET A 121 -12.01 -5.30 11.26
CA MET A 121 -12.12 -5.87 12.59
C MET A 121 -13.55 -5.73 13.11
N ILE A 122 -14.03 -6.68 13.91
CA ILE A 122 -15.41 -6.68 14.44
C ILE A 122 -15.75 -5.35 15.13
N LYS A 123 -14.80 -4.79 15.89
CA LYS A 123 -14.96 -3.48 16.56
C LYS A 123 -15.27 -2.31 15.62
N TYR A 124 -14.89 -2.38 14.35
CA TYR A 124 -15.12 -1.33 13.34
C TYR A 124 -16.30 -1.60 12.41
N ARG A 125 -16.96 -2.76 12.54
CA ARG A 125 -18.12 -3.13 11.73
C ARG A 125 -19.19 -2.04 11.73
N HIS A 126 -19.55 -1.54 12.92
CA HIS A 126 -20.57 -0.51 13.08
C HIS A 126 -20.22 0.80 12.36
N ILE A 127 -18.93 1.18 12.32
CA ILE A 127 -18.45 2.37 11.60
C ILE A 127 -18.66 2.16 10.10
N VAL A 128 -18.24 1.01 9.57
CA VAL A 128 -18.38 0.68 8.15
C VAL A 128 -19.85 0.67 7.74
N GLU A 129 -20.71 -0.01 8.49
CA GLU A 129 -22.15 -0.07 8.22
C GLU A 129 -22.80 1.32 8.30
N ALA A 130 -22.53 2.10 9.35
CA ALA A 130 -23.12 3.44 9.52
C ALA A 130 -22.73 4.39 8.38
N HIS A 131 -21.45 4.42 7.98
CA HIS A 131 -21.00 5.28 6.88
C HIS A 131 -21.54 4.81 5.53
N LEU A 132 -21.62 3.49 5.30
CA LEU A 132 -22.20 2.96 4.06
C LEU A 132 -23.70 3.22 3.97
N TYR A 133 -24.50 2.96 5.01
CA TYR A 133 -25.94 3.24 4.99
C TYR A 133 -26.24 4.74 4.90
N ALA A 134 -25.42 5.60 5.49
CA ALA A 134 -25.57 7.05 5.36
C ALA A 134 -25.40 7.54 3.92
N GLN A 135 -24.49 6.90 3.16
CA GLN A 135 -24.19 7.29 1.78
C GLN A 135 -24.98 6.49 0.75
N TYR A 136 -25.34 5.25 1.05
CA TYR A 136 -26.07 4.30 0.22
C TYR A 136 -27.18 3.64 1.05
N PRO A 137 -28.32 4.30 1.27
CA PRO A 137 -29.37 3.77 2.14
C PRO A 137 -29.94 2.42 1.72
N ASP A 138 -29.94 2.13 0.41
CA ASP A 138 -30.47 0.90 -0.18
C ASP A 138 -29.41 -0.20 -0.37
N VAL A 139 -28.18 -0.04 0.15
CA VAL A 139 -27.14 -1.08 0.07
C VAL A 139 -27.48 -2.24 1.01
N GLU A 140 -27.31 -3.48 0.55
CA GLU A 140 -27.39 -4.63 1.45
C GLU A 140 -25.97 -5.02 1.88
N ILE A 141 -25.76 -5.13 3.20
CA ILE A 141 -24.49 -5.54 3.80
C ILE A 141 -24.70 -6.91 4.46
N LEU A 142 -24.02 -7.93 3.96
CA LEU A 142 -24.11 -9.30 4.47
C LEU A 142 -22.78 -9.75 5.06
N GLU A 143 -22.82 -10.40 6.22
CA GLU A 143 -21.65 -11.10 6.75
C GLU A 143 -21.51 -12.45 6.06
N VAL A 144 -20.34 -12.71 5.48
CA VAL A 144 -20.07 -13.93 4.70
C VAL A 144 -18.76 -14.59 5.13
N SER A 145 -18.64 -15.89 4.86
CA SER A 145 -17.36 -16.60 5.00
C SER A 145 -16.34 -16.13 3.96
N ASP A 146 -15.05 -16.23 4.29
CA ASP A 146 -13.98 -15.77 3.41
C ASP A 146 -13.87 -16.64 2.14
N TYR A 147 -14.19 -16.05 0.98
CA TYR A 147 -14.14 -16.71 -0.34
C TYR A 147 -12.76 -17.27 -0.70
N VAL A 148 -11.71 -16.85 0.00
CA VAL A 148 -10.35 -17.38 -0.17
C VAL A 148 -10.24 -18.83 0.31
N ASP A 149 -11.15 -19.30 1.18
CA ASP A 149 -11.18 -20.67 1.68
C ASP A 149 -11.77 -21.68 0.68
N ASP A 150 -12.53 -21.22 -0.31
CA ASP A 150 -13.02 -22.04 -1.44
C ASP A 150 -11.88 -22.59 -2.32
N VAL A 151 -10.71 -21.97 -2.22
CA VAL A 151 -9.54 -22.28 -3.04
C VAL A 151 -8.48 -22.96 -2.17
N PRO A 152 -7.81 -24.03 -2.66
CA PRO A 152 -6.80 -24.75 -1.90
C PRO A 152 -5.71 -23.84 -1.32
N LYS A 153 -5.33 -24.09 -0.05
CA LYS A 153 -4.29 -23.32 0.65
C LYS A 153 -2.91 -23.36 -0.04
N ILE A 154 -2.62 -24.45 -0.77
CA ILE A 154 -1.33 -24.68 -1.41
C ILE A 154 -1.51 -24.71 -2.93
N ILE A 155 -1.19 -23.58 -3.57
CA ILE A 155 -1.18 -23.39 -5.04
C ILE A 155 0.16 -22.73 -5.41
N PRO A 156 0.80 -23.15 -6.52
CA PRO A 156 0.35 -24.10 -7.55
C PRO A 156 0.33 -25.55 -7.06
N ASN A 157 -0.63 -26.33 -7.58
CA ASN A 157 -0.69 -27.78 -7.46
C ASN A 157 -1.07 -28.42 -8.81
N LYS A 158 -1.41 -29.72 -8.85
CA LYS A 158 -1.74 -30.43 -10.10
C LYS A 158 -3.01 -29.90 -10.79
N GLN A 159 -3.96 -29.35 -10.05
CA GLN A 159 -5.26 -28.91 -10.56
C GLN A 159 -5.36 -27.39 -10.69
N TRP A 160 -4.65 -26.64 -9.85
CA TRP A 160 -4.76 -25.18 -9.76
C TRP A 160 -3.45 -24.49 -10.14
N ASP A 161 -3.57 -23.38 -10.87
CA ASP A 161 -2.50 -22.43 -11.11
C ASP A 161 -2.89 -21.05 -10.58
N LEU A 162 -1.89 -20.20 -10.41
CA LEU A 162 -2.08 -18.85 -9.91
C LEU A 162 -1.15 -17.88 -10.64
N TRP A 163 -1.64 -16.70 -10.91
CA TRP A 163 -0.78 -15.57 -11.25
C TRP A 163 -1.10 -14.41 -10.31
N GLY A 164 -0.10 -13.70 -9.82
CA GLY A 164 -0.37 -12.54 -8.97
C GLY A 164 0.78 -11.54 -8.92
N THR A 165 0.46 -10.34 -8.47
CA THR A 165 1.39 -9.23 -8.30
C THR A 165 0.84 -8.25 -7.27
N ASP A 166 1.73 -7.57 -6.56
CA ASP A 166 1.40 -6.29 -5.95
C ASP A 166 1.54 -5.19 -7.02
N PHE A 167 0.81 -4.09 -6.88
CA PHE A 167 1.02 -2.88 -7.67
C PHE A 167 1.82 -1.85 -6.87
N MET A 168 2.52 -0.99 -7.60
CA MET A 168 3.23 0.17 -7.06
C MET A 168 3.04 1.37 -7.98
N TYR A 169 3.33 2.55 -7.45
CA TYR A 169 3.38 3.76 -8.23
C TYR A 169 4.59 3.82 -9.18
N VAL A 170 4.41 4.52 -10.29
CA VAL A 170 5.48 4.82 -11.24
C VAL A 170 6.32 6.00 -10.74
N ARG A 171 5.66 7.04 -10.21
CA ARG A 171 6.26 8.25 -9.64
C ARG A 171 6.32 8.20 -8.11
N PRO A 172 7.04 9.12 -7.44
CA PRO A 172 7.05 9.22 -5.98
C PRO A 172 5.66 9.34 -5.35
N LYS A 173 5.52 8.93 -4.09
CA LYS A 173 4.24 8.73 -3.39
C LYS A 173 3.33 9.96 -3.26
N ALA A 174 3.86 11.18 -3.41
CA ALA A 174 3.05 12.40 -3.31
C ALA A 174 2.30 12.76 -4.60
N TYR A 175 2.71 12.21 -5.76
CA TYR A 175 1.97 12.42 -7.01
C TYR A 175 0.67 11.61 -6.95
N PRO A 176 -0.50 12.26 -7.12
CA PRO A 176 -1.77 11.56 -7.12
C PRO A 176 -1.95 10.73 -8.40
N ILE A 177 -2.87 9.77 -8.39
CA ILE A 177 -3.47 9.23 -9.62
C ILE A 177 -4.53 10.17 -10.18
N ARG A 178 -5.00 9.87 -11.39
CA ARG A 178 -6.19 10.51 -11.94
C ARG A 178 -7.41 10.18 -11.06
N THR A 179 -8.08 11.20 -10.53
CA THR A 179 -9.21 11.05 -9.60
C THR A 179 -10.55 11.15 -10.30
N TYR A 180 -11.64 10.70 -9.65
CA TYR A 180 -12.99 10.66 -10.22
C TYR A 180 -13.47 12.01 -10.79
N LYS A 181 -13.02 13.14 -10.24
CA LYS A 181 -13.38 14.49 -10.74
C LYS A 181 -12.97 14.71 -12.20
N THR A 182 -11.89 14.08 -12.62
CA THR A 182 -11.40 14.20 -14.01
C THR A 182 -12.13 13.26 -14.98
N PHE A 183 -13.02 12.40 -14.49
CA PHE A 183 -13.87 11.52 -15.30
C PHE A 183 -15.28 12.10 -15.52
N GLU A 184 -15.55 13.29 -14.98
CA GLU A 184 -16.72 14.09 -15.31
C GLU A 184 -16.50 14.73 -16.67
N GLU A 185 -17.43 14.53 -17.61
CA GLU A 185 -17.34 15.16 -18.92
C GLU A 185 -17.74 16.64 -18.82
N ASP A 186 -16.84 17.55 -19.23
CA ASP A 186 -17.00 19.00 -19.07
C ASP A 186 -18.29 19.58 -19.69
N ILE A 187 -18.82 18.93 -20.74
CA ILE A 187 -19.93 19.44 -21.55
C ILE A 187 -21.28 18.92 -21.06
N THR A 188 -21.38 17.61 -20.80
CA THR A 188 -22.64 16.97 -20.41
C THR A 188 -22.82 16.92 -18.89
N GLY A 189 -21.72 17.05 -18.13
CA GLY A 189 -21.69 16.77 -16.70
C GLY A 189 -21.91 15.29 -16.37
N THR A 190 -21.95 14.41 -17.38
CA THR A 190 -22.15 12.98 -17.19
C THR A 190 -20.87 12.39 -16.66
N MET A 191 -20.96 11.68 -15.54
CA MET A 191 -19.81 10.99 -14.97
C MET A 191 -19.61 9.65 -15.64
N ILE A 192 -18.42 9.43 -16.21
CA ILE A 192 -18.01 8.10 -16.64
C ILE A 192 -17.43 7.38 -15.43
N ASP A 193 -17.99 6.22 -15.09
CA ASP A 193 -17.55 5.47 -13.92
C ASP A 193 -16.07 5.02 -14.08
N PRO A 194 -15.16 5.42 -13.16
CA PRO A 194 -13.75 5.05 -13.21
C PRO A 194 -13.47 3.55 -13.03
N LEU A 195 -14.43 2.72 -12.60
CA LEU A 195 -14.26 1.27 -12.45
C LEU A 195 -14.80 0.47 -13.64
N SER A 196 -15.54 1.10 -14.56
CA SER A 196 -16.19 0.44 -15.71
C SER A 196 -15.29 -0.53 -16.47
N SER A 197 -14.11 -0.08 -16.92
CA SER A 197 -13.14 -0.92 -17.66
C SER A 197 -12.61 -2.12 -16.84
N VAL A 198 -12.44 -1.94 -15.53
CA VAL A 198 -11.97 -3.00 -14.63
C VAL A 198 -13.07 -4.05 -14.45
N LEU A 199 -14.29 -3.59 -14.18
CA LEU A 199 -15.47 -4.44 -13.98
C LEU A 199 -15.86 -5.21 -15.25
N GLU A 200 -15.69 -4.62 -16.43
CA GLU A 200 -15.95 -5.30 -17.70
C GLU A 200 -15.00 -6.49 -17.91
N VAL A 201 -13.71 -6.32 -17.64
CA VAL A 201 -12.73 -7.43 -17.72
C VAL A 201 -13.07 -8.52 -16.71
N MET A 202 -13.43 -8.13 -15.49
CA MET A 202 -13.82 -9.04 -14.43
C MET A 202 -15.12 -9.78 -14.74
N GLY A 203 -16.08 -9.15 -15.43
CA GLY A 203 -17.36 -9.74 -15.83
C GLY A 203 -17.25 -10.75 -16.97
N LYS A 204 -16.22 -10.66 -17.81
CA LYS A 204 -15.97 -11.58 -18.93
C LYS A 204 -15.21 -12.86 -18.53
N LEU A 205 -14.97 -13.05 -17.23
CA LEU A 205 -14.17 -14.17 -16.75
C LEU A 205 -14.91 -15.50 -16.97
N GLY A 206 -14.21 -16.49 -17.55
CA GLY A 206 -14.78 -17.81 -17.81
C GLY A 206 -14.97 -18.67 -16.55
N PRO A 207 -15.73 -19.78 -16.65
CA PRO A 207 -15.96 -20.69 -15.54
C PRO A 207 -14.66 -21.36 -15.06
N GLY A 208 -14.55 -21.61 -13.75
CA GLY A 208 -13.36 -22.19 -13.13
C GLY A 208 -12.16 -21.25 -12.97
N MET A 209 -12.33 -19.94 -13.24
CA MET A 209 -11.37 -18.88 -12.94
C MET A 209 -11.96 -17.86 -11.99
N ARG A 210 -11.08 -17.23 -11.20
CA ARG A 210 -11.39 -16.16 -10.26
C ARG A 210 -10.36 -15.04 -10.37
N ILE A 211 -10.83 -13.79 -10.38
CA ILE A 211 -9.99 -12.60 -10.24
C ILE A 211 -10.22 -12.02 -8.86
N TRP A 212 -9.12 -11.77 -8.16
CA TRP A 212 -9.08 -11.26 -6.81
C TRP A 212 -8.28 -9.97 -6.80
N PHE A 213 -8.96 -8.85 -6.61
CA PHE A 213 -8.36 -7.53 -6.49
C PHE A 213 -8.56 -7.01 -5.08
N GLN A 214 -7.46 -6.72 -4.38
CA GLN A 214 -7.43 -6.39 -2.97
C GLN A 214 -6.70 -5.06 -2.79
N ILE A 215 -7.32 -4.15 -2.05
CA ILE A 215 -6.80 -2.83 -1.70
C ILE A 215 -6.80 -2.76 -0.17
N ILE A 216 -5.63 -2.96 0.42
CA ILE A 216 -5.47 -2.86 1.88
C ILE A 216 -5.13 -1.41 2.21
N ILE A 217 -5.89 -0.81 3.11
CA ILE A 217 -5.72 0.59 3.53
C ILE A 217 -5.44 0.68 5.02
N LYS A 218 -4.47 1.53 5.38
CA LYS A 218 -4.09 1.87 6.76
C LYS A 218 -4.00 3.38 6.87
N PRO A 219 -4.69 4.04 7.82
CA PRO A 219 -4.58 5.48 8.01
C PRO A 219 -3.12 5.91 8.16
N ALA A 220 -2.69 6.89 7.38
CA ALA A 220 -1.37 7.48 7.51
C ALA A 220 -1.39 8.55 8.61
N SER A 221 -0.32 8.61 9.40
CA SER A 221 -0.20 9.64 10.42
C SER A 221 -0.18 11.05 9.79
N PRO A 222 -0.78 12.08 10.42
CA PRO A 222 -0.70 13.47 9.96
C PRO A 222 0.74 13.97 9.71
N SER A 223 1.71 13.33 10.35
CA SER A 223 3.13 13.61 10.16
C SER A 223 3.68 13.23 8.78
N TRP A 224 3.03 12.33 8.03
CA TRP A 224 3.49 11.91 6.71
C TRP A 224 3.41 13.05 5.69
N ALA A 225 2.25 13.69 5.58
CA ALA A 225 2.04 14.78 4.61
C ALA A 225 2.98 15.96 4.88
N SER A 226 3.17 16.30 6.16
CA SER A 226 4.03 17.42 6.59
C SER A 226 5.54 17.15 6.46
N LYS A 227 5.99 15.88 6.52
CA LYS A 227 7.42 15.53 6.42
C LYS A 227 7.81 15.06 5.04
N GLU A 228 7.11 14.08 4.49
CA GLU A 228 7.46 13.46 3.20
C GLU A 228 6.77 14.14 2.02
N GLY A 229 5.49 14.48 2.19
CA GLY A 229 4.72 15.20 1.18
C GLY A 229 5.31 16.58 0.88
N VAL A 230 5.54 17.38 1.92
CA VAL A 230 6.10 18.73 1.78
C VAL A 230 7.51 18.72 1.17
N LYS A 231 8.35 17.71 1.46
CA LYS A 231 9.67 17.57 0.80
C LYS A 231 9.54 17.44 -0.71
N ILE A 232 8.49 16.78 -1.19
CA ILE A 232 8.25 16.61 -2.63
C ILE A 232 7.71 17.90 -3.23
N THR A 233 6.81 18.61 -2.53
CA THR A 233 6.36 19.94 -2.98
C THR A 233 7.48 20.96 -2.99
N ASP A 234 8.37 20.94 -2.01
CA ASP A 234 9.53 21.84 -1.94
C ASP A 234 10.51 21.57 -3.08
N LYS A 235 10.73 20.29 -3.42
CA LYS A 235 11.49 19.90 -4.63
C LYS A 235 10.83 20.42 -5.91
N LEU A 236 9.52 20.29 -6.04
CA LEU A 236 8.75 20.83 -7.18
C LEU A 236 8.83 22.35 -7.26
N LYS A 237 8.85 23.03 -6.11
CA LYS A 237 9.04 24.49 -5.99
C LYS A 237 10.49 24.94 -6.22
N GLY A 238 11.43 24.00 -6.42
CA GLY A 238 12.85 24.28 -6.59
C GLY A 238 13.58 24.69 -5.31
N LYS A 239 12.94 24.52 -4.14
CA LYS A 239 13.53 24.75 -2.82
C LYS A 239 14.28 23.51 -2.39
N GLU A 240 15.48 23.30 -2.93
CA GLU A 240 16.36 22.23 -2.45
C GLU A 240 16.87 22.56 -1.05
N LYS A 241 16.20 22.07 -0.01
CA LYS A 241 16.89 21.77 1.25
C LYS A 241 17.66 20.47 1.03
N LYS A 242 18.95 20.57 0.74
CA LYS A 242 19.87 19.44 0.92
C LYS A 242 19.88 19.11 2.41
N GLU A 243 19.10 18.11 2.81
CA GLU A 243 19.28 17.49 4.11
C GLU A 243 20.61 16.74 4.07
N SER A 244 21.68 17.40 4.52
CA SER A 244 22.93 16.71 4.84
C SER A 244 22.62 15.64 5.88
N GLY A 245 23.05 14.41 5.60
CA GLY A 245 22.79 13.27 6.49
C GLY A 245 23.35 13.55 7.89
N MET A 246 22.74 13.00 8.94
CA MET A 246 23.19 13.20 10.33
C MET A 246 24.69 12.87 10.50
N LEU A 247 25.20 11.87 9.78
CA LEU A 247 26.62 11.54 9.73
C LEU A 247 27.46 12.59 8.99
N GLU A 248 26.96 13.12 7.87
CA GLU A 248 27.64 14.14 7.08
C GLU A 248 27.74 15.47 7.85
N ARG A 249 26.68 15.84 8.59
CA ARG A 249 26.71 16.95 9.57
C ARG A 249 27.69 16.67 10.70
N PHE A 250 27.69 15.46 11.25
CA PHE A 250 28.61 15.12 12.32
C PHE A 250 30.08 15.18 11.88
N PHE A 251 30.40 14.71 10.67
CA PHE A 251 31.74 14.81 10.10
C PHE A 251 32.10 16.23 9.66
N SER A 252 31.15 17.02 9.12
CA SER A 252 31.39 18.42 8.78
C SER A 252 31.61 19.26 10.02
N ASP A 253 30.82 19.05 11.08
CA ASP A 253 30.94 19.77 12.35
C ASP A 253 32.26 19.38 13.05
N LEU A 254 32.66 18.10 13.00
CA LEU A 254 33.95 17.66 13.52
C LEU A 254 35.13 18.24 12.72
N ALA A 255 35.02 18.31 11.39
CA ALA A 255 36.01 18.91 10.52
C ALA A 255 36.11 20.42 10.69
N ASP A 256 34.98 21.12 10.84
CA ASP A 256 34.91 22.56 11.09
C ASP A 256 35.49 22.90 12.47
N VAL A 257 35.24 22.08 13.50
CA VAL A 257 35.90 22.24 14.80
C VAL A 257 37.41 22.02 14.67
N PHE A 258 37.86 20.98 13.96
CA PHE A 258 39.29 20.72 13.77
C PHE A 258 40.02 21.80 12.97
N LEU A 259 39.40 22.32 11.92
CA LEU A 259 39.96 23.35 11.05
C LEU A 259 39.97 24.73 11.71
N ASN A 260 38.98 25.03 12.56
CA ASN A 260 38.88 26.31 13.26
C ASN A 260 39.66 26.38 14.59
N ILE A 261 40.20 25.27 15.09
CA ILE A 261 41.07 25.28 16.29
C ILE A 261 42.37 26.08 16.05
N ILE A 262 42.96 26.02 14.86
CA ILE A 262 44.23 26.71 14.54
C ILE A 262 44.04 28.23 14.35
N PRO A 263 43.00 28.72 13.63
CA PRO A 263 42.68 30.14 13.50
C PRO A 263 42.08 30.79 14.77
N ALA A 264 41.31 30.05 15.59
CA ALA A 264 40.67 30.58 16.81
C ALA A 264 41.68 31.04 17.89
N MET A 265 42.93 30.56 17.82
CA MET A 265 44.03 31.08 18.65
C MET A 265 44.53 32.49 18.24
N LYS A 266 44.11 33.02 17.09
CA LYS A 266 44.55 34.33 16.56
C LYS A 266 43.42 35.36 16.37
N GLY A 267 42.17 35.04 16.68
CA GLY A 267 41.03 35.97 16.62
C GLY A 267 39.67 35.27 16.59
N PRO A 268 38.55 36.03 16.74
CA PRO A 268 37.21 35.45 16.73
C PRO A 268 36.84 34.93 15.33
N VAL A 269 36.35 33.69 15.28
CA VAL A 269 35.95 32.99 14.05
C VAL A 269 34.55 33.46 13.62
N GLU A 270 34.43 34.00 12.41
CA GLU A 270 33.14 34.26 11.76
C GLU A 270 32.64 33.00 11.06
N PHE A 271 31.49 32.49 11.49
CA PHE A 271 30.79 31.45 10.74
C PHE A 271 30.21 32.03 9.45
N ALA A 272 30.50 31.41 8.32
CA ALA A 272 29.95 31.81 7.02
C ALA A 272 28.42 31.70 7.07
N SER A 273 27.75 32.85 7.07
CA SER A 273 26.30 32.89 6.91
C SER A 273 25.94 32.53 5.46
N GLU A 274 25.11 31.50 5.30
CA GLU A 274 24.58 31.13 3.98
C GLU A 274 23.83 32.32 3.37
N LYS A 275 24.35 32.81 2.24
CA LYS A 275 23.65 33.78 1.40
C LYS A 275 22.34 33.14 0.92
N LYS A 276 21.21 33.54 1.51
CA LYS A 276 19.88 33.32 0.92
C LYS A 276 19.84 34.06 -0.41
N LYS A 277 19.91 33.32 -1.52
CA LYS A 277 19.56 33.87 -2.83
C LYS A 277 18.09 34.30 -2.78
N GLU A 278 17.81 35.55 -3.09
CA GLU A 278 16.46 36.03 -3.35
C GLU A 278 15.88 35.22 -4.52
N GLU A 279 14.97 34.29 -4.20
CA GLU A 279 14.26 33.52 -5.21
C GLU A 279 13.15 34.39 -5.81
N SER A 280 13.18 34.59 -7.13
CA SER A 280 12.08 35.20 -7.88
C SER A 280 10.73 34.54 -7.57
N PRO A 281 9.60 35.26 -7.70
CA PRO A 281 8.26 34.73 -7.40
C PRO A 281 8.00 33.42 -8.15
N LEU A 282 7.56 32.40 -7.41
CA LEU A 282 7.27 31.03 -7.89
C LEU A 282 6.41 31.02 -9.17
N ASP A 283 5.50 31.98 -9.28
CA ASP A 283 4.61 32.14 -10.44
C ASP A 283 5.36 32.39 -11.77
N THR A 284 6.57 32.94 -11.75
CA THR A 284 7.33 33.20 -12.98
C THR A 284 8.27 32.06 -13.40
N ARG A 285 8.44 31.02 -12.57
CA ARG A 285 9.37 29.90 -12.84
C ARG A 285 8.72 28.65 -13.44
N LEU A 286 7.48 28.35 -13.08
CA LEU A 286 6.83 27.09 -13.45
C LEU A 286 6.08 27.21 -14.78
N SER A 287 6.28 26.24 -15.67
CA SER A 287 5.47 26.06 -16.87
C SER A 287 4.00 25.74 -16.52
N PRO A 288 3.03 25.98 -17.41
CA PRO A 288 1.62 25.70 -17.13
C PRO A 288 1.36 24.27 -16.63
N GLY A 289 1.98 23.26 -17.26
CA GLY A 289 1.85 21.86 -16.83
C GLY A 289 2.48 21.58 -15.46
N GLU A 290 3.62 22.19 -15.13
CA GLU A 290 4.21 22.05 -13.79
C GLU A 290 3.36 22.71 -12.71
N ARG A 291 2.64 23.79 -13.04
CA ARG A 291 1.68 24.42 -12.12
C ARG A 291 0.50 23.52 -11.84
N ASP A 292 -0.06 22.88 -12.86
CA ASP A 292 -1.19 21.96 -12.72
C ASP A 292 -0.79 20.75 -11.88
N VAL A 293 0.41 20.21 -12.11
CA VAL A 293 0.97 19.12 -11.30
C VAL A 293 1.19 19.56 -9.85
N LEU A 294 1.78 20.74 -9.62
CA LEU A 294 2.01 21.25 -8.26
C LEU A 294 0.69 21.43 -7.52
N LYS A 295 -0.31 22.02 -8.18
CA LYS A 295 -1.65 22.19 -7.63
C LYS A 295 -2.30 20.85 -7.29
N ALA A 296 -2.24 19.87 -8.21
CA ALA A 296 -2.79 18.54 -7.96
C ALA A 296 -2.12 17.84 -6.77
N VAL A 297 -0.79 17.99 -6.62
CA VAL A 297 -0.06 17.45 -5.46
C VAL A 297 -0.46 18.15 -4.17
N GLU A 298 -0.56 19.48 -4.16
CA GLU A 298 -0.96 20.25 -2.97
C GLU A 298 -2.40 19.92 -2.54
N ASP A 299 -3.33 19.87 -3.50
CA ASP A 299 -4.72 19.48 -3.27
C ASP A 299 -4.80 18.05 -2.73
N ASN A 300 -4.00 17.13 -3.27
CA ASN A 300 -3.94 15.75 -2.79
C ASN A 300 -3.43 15.69 -1.34
N LEU A 301 -2.33 16.38 -1.02
CA LEU A 301 -1.73 16.38 0.32
C LEU A 301 -2.63 17.01 1.39
N GLY A 302 -3.56 17.88 1.01
CA GLY A 302 -4.56 18.46 1.91
C GLY A 302 -5.64 17.48 2.39
N LYS A 303 -5.69 16.27 1.83
CA LYS A 303 -6.69 15.24 2.16
C LYS A 303 -6.17 14.20 3.14
N LEU A 304 -7.11 13.45 3.71
CA LEU A 304 -6.79 12.28 4.54
C LEU A 304 -6.02 11.25 3.72
N GLN A 305 -4.88 10.82 4.23
CA GLN A 305 -3.93 9.93 3.54
C GLN A 305 -3.95 8.54 4.13
N PHE A 306 -3.78 7.53 3.28
CA PHE A 306 -3.75 6.13 3.66
C PHE A 306 -2.57 5.43 3.02
N TYR A 307 -1.79 4.72 3.82
CA TYR A 307 -0.88 3.72 3.30
C TYR A 307 -1.70 2.62 2.65
N THR A 308 -1.45 2.40 1.36
CA THR A 308 -2.27 1.54 0.52
C THR A 308 -1.43 0.49 -0.17
N LYS A 309 -1.93 -0.74 -0.14
CA LYS A 309 -1.34 -1.89 -0.83
C LYS A 309 -2.37 -2.51 -1.75
N MET A 310 -2.14 -2.40 -3.06
CA MET A 310 -2.99 -3.00 -4.07
C MET A 310 -2.38 -4.31 -4.54
N ARG A 311 -3.18 -5.37 -4.55
CA ARG A 311 -2.77 -6.72 -4.91
C ARG A 311 -3.78 -7.33 -5.85
N PHE A 312 -3.26 -7.98 -6.89
CA PHE A 312 -4.06 -8.73 -7.84
C PHE A 312 -3.63 -10.18 -7.87
N VAL A 313 -4.59 -11.08 -7.85
CA VAL A 313 -4.42 -12.52 -7.98
C VAL A 313 -5.44 -13.04 -8.98
N LEU A 314 -4.99 -13.73 -10.01
CA LEU A 314 -5.79 -14.56 -10.89
C LEU A 314 -5.56 -16.01 -10.49
N VAL A 315 -6.60 -16.71 -10.08
CA VAL A 315 -6.54 -18.11 -9.67
C VAL A 315 -7.57 -18.93 -10.43
N GLY A 316 -7.21 -20.13 -10.86
CA GLY A 316 -8.12 -20.96 -11.62
C GLY A 316 -7.59 -22.37 -11.82
N ARG A 317 -8.44 -23.23 -12.38
CA ARG A 317 -8.01 -24.57 -12.77
C ARG A 317 -7.01 -24.47 -13.92
N ARG A 318 -5.97 -25.31 -13.88
CA ARG A 318 -4.87 -25.32 -14.87
C ARG A 318 -5.37 -25.42 -16.32
N GLU A 319 -6.43 -26.18 -16.54
CA GLU A 319 -7.00 -26.46 -17.86
C GLU A 319 -7.63 -25.23 -18.50
N VAL A 320 -8.24 -24.36 -17.71
CA VAL A 320 -8.96 -23.16 -18.17
C VAL A 320 -8.19 -21.85 -17.89
N MET A 321 -7.02 -21.93 -17.27
CA MET A 321 -6.26 -20.78 -16.83
C MET A 321 -5.79 -19.94 -18.02
N ASP A 322 -6.47 -18.82 -18.28
CA ASP A 322 -6.06 -17.83 -19.27
C ASP A 322 -5.37 -16.62 -18.63
N LYS A 323 -4.07 -16.47 -18.90
CA LYS A 323 -3.26 -15.36 -18.38
C LYS A 323 -3.43 -14.07 -19.18
N SER A 324 -4.18 -14.07 -20.28
CA SER A 324 -4.51 -12.85 -21.05
C SER A 324 -5.26 -11.82 -20.20
N PHE A 325 -6.13 -12.29 -19.30
CA PHE A 325 -6.87 -11.45 -18.34
C PHE A 325 -5.97 -10.60 -17.44
N VAL A 326 -4.74 -11.04 -17.19
CA VAL A 326 -3.75 -10.24 -16.45
C VAL A 326 -3.44 -8.94 -17.19
N SER A 327 -3.19 -9.04 -18.50
CA SER A 327 -2.89 -7.88 -19.34
C SER A 327 -4.12 -7.00 -19.52
N SER A 328 -5.31 -7.60 -19.70
CA SER A 328 -6.57 -6.86 -19.80
C SER A 328 -6.89 -6.09 -18.53
N PHE A 329 -6.75 -6.72 -17.35
CA PHE A 329 -6.97 -6.08 -16.06
C PHE A 329 -5.96 -4.96 -15.80
N THR A 330 -4.67 -5.23 -16.08
CA THR A 330 -3.62 -4.20 -15.97
C THR A 330 -3.87 -3.04 -16.94
N GLY A 331 -4.41 -3.31 -18.12
CA GLY A 331 -4.86 -2.29 -19.09
C GLY A 331 -6.00 -1.43 -18.54
N GLY A 332 -6.99 -2.05 -17.89
CA GLY A 332 -8.07 -1.33 -17.19
C GLY A 332 -7.53 -0.39 -16.11
N LEU A 333 -6.55 -0.83 -15.31
CA LEU A 333 -5.92 0.04 -14.31
C LEU A 333 -5.13 1.23 -14.89
N LYS A 334 -4.76 1.21 -16.18
CA LYS A 334 -4.06 2.34 -16.78
C LYS A 334 -4.92 3.60 -16.91
N GLN A 335 -6.25 3.49 -16.88
CA GLN A 335 -7.13 4.66 -16.97
C GLN A 335 -7.02 5.60 -15.77
N PHE A 336 -6.56 5.08 -14.62
CA PHE A 336 -6.22 5.88 -13.44
C PHE A 336 -4.88 6.61 -13.59
N GLY A 337 -4.10 6.29 -14.62
CA GLY A 337 -2.84 6.93 -14.90
C GLY A 337 -3.01 8.21 -15.71
N ASP A 338 -2.17 9.20 -15.40
CA ASP A 338 -1.91 10.35 -16.27
C ASP A 338 -0.39 10.50 -16.43
N ASP A 339 0.06 10.95 -17.60
CA ASP A 339 1.49 11.07 -17.89
C ASP A 339 2.19 12.13 -17.03
N ASN A 340 1.48 13.19 -16.63
CA ASN A 340 1.97 14.23 -15.73
C ASN A 340 1.84 13.84 -14.26
N LEU A 341 0.86 12.99 -13.93
CA LEU A 341 0.62 12.47 -12.58
C LEU A 341 1.15 11.04 -12.40
N ASN A 342 0.61 10.31 -11.43
CA ASN A 342 1.01 8.95 -11.12
C ASN A 342 0.17 7.90 -11.87
N SER A 343 0.70 6.68 -11.92
CA SER A 343 0.02 5.52 -12.52
C SER A 343 0.45 4.23 -11.83
N PHE A 344 -0.31 3.16 -12.05
CA PHE A 344 -0.03 1.85 -11.48
C PHE A 344 0.83 0.99 -12.39
N LYS A 345 1.85 0.34 -11.81
CA LYS A 345 2.61 -0.72 -12.47
C LYS A 345 2.72 -1.98 -11.59
N PRO A 346 2.74 -3.18 -12.18
CA PRO A 346 3.04 -4.40 -11.45
C PRO A 346 4.46 -4.35 -10.84
N ASP A 347 4.59 -4.72 -9.58
CA ASP A 347 5.88 -4.85 -8.91
C ASP A 347 6.63 -6.11 -9.37
N ASN A 348 7.81 -5.95 -9.96
CA ASN A 348 8.63 -7.05 -10.45
C ASN A 348 9.11 -8.03 -9.35
N ILE A 349 9.17 -7.58 -8.09
CA ILE A 349 9.61 -8.41 -6.96
C ILE A 349 8.49 -9.39 -6.56
N SER A 350 7.27 -8.88 -6.34
CA SER A 350 6.09 -9.67 -5.97
C SER A 350 5.47 -10.44 -7.16
N LYS A 351 5.60 -9.93 -8.38
CA LYS A 351 5.09 -10.57 -9.60
C LYS A 351 5.51 -12.03 -9.69
N THR A 352 4.54 -12.92 -9.92
CA THR A 352 4.74 -14.36 -10.11
C THR A 352 5.33 -14.67 -11.48
N LYS A 353 6.52 -14.12 -11.74
CA LYS A 353 7.37 -14.42 -12.88
C LYS A 353 8.72 -14.85 -12.35
N ALA A 354 9.24 -15.92 -12.92
CA ALA A 354 10.60 -16.37 -12.71
C ALA A 354 11.23 -16.57 -14.09
N ASP A 355 12.35 -15.89 -14.28
CA ASP A 355 13.21 -16.03 -15.45
C ASP A 355 14.49 -16.79 -15.02
N TYR A 356 15.09 -17.53 -15.95
CA TYR A 356 16.37 -18.26 -15.78
C TYR A 356 16.35 -19.39 -14.71
N TRP A 357 17.46 -19.57 -14.01
CA TRP A 357 17.78 -20.67 -13.08
C TRP A 357 16.65 -21.05 -12.12
N MET A 358 16.44 -22.36 -11.93
CA MET A 358 15.40 -22.96 -11.07
C MET A 358 14.00 -22.34 -11.26
N ARG A 359 13.63 -22.04 -12.51
CA ARG A 359 12.37 -21.37 -12.89
C ARG A 359 11.14 -21.93 -12.18
N LYS A 360 10.93 -23.24 -12.23
CA LYS A 360 9.74 -23.90 -11.66
C LYS A 360 9.64 -23.71 -10.15
N SER A 361 10.72 -23.99 -9.41
CA SER A 361 10.75 -23.87 -7.95
C SER A 361 10.60 -22.43 -7.49
N ARG A 362 11.27 -21.48 -8.15
CA ARG A 362 11.17 -20.04 -7.84
C ARG A 362 9.78 -19.48 -8.16
N LEU A 363 9.19 -19.90 -9.28
CA LEU A 363 7.83 -19.52 -9.65
C LEU A 363 6.82 -20.03 -8.61
N ALA A 364 6.91 -21.31 -8.24
CA ALA A 364 6.04 -21.90 -7.22
C ALA A 364 6.21 -21.21 -5.85
N TYR A 365 7.44 -20.87 -5.44
CA TYR A 365 7.68 -20.09 -4.23
C TYR A 365 7.00 -18.72 -4.29
N LYS A 366 7.16 -17.97 -5.39
CA LYS A 366 6.53 -16.66 -5.57
C LYS A 366 5.00 -16.75 -5.57
N GLN A 367 4.42 -17.73 -6.26
CA GLN A 367 2.97 -17.99 -6.29
C GLN A 367 2.43 -18.31 -4.89
N ARG A 368 3.10 -19.18 -4.14
CA ARG A 368 2.73 -19.48 -2.74
C ARG A 368 2.85 -18.26 -1.84
N LYS A 369 3.91 -17.47 -2.02
CA LYS A 369 4.17 -16.26 -1.22
C LYS A 369 3.09 -15.22 -1.45
N ILE A 370 2.71 -14.93 -2.71
CA ILE A 370 1.66 -13.95 -3.01
C ILE A 370 0.29 -14.43 -2.54
N LEU A 371 -0.02 -15.74 -2.70
CA LEU A 371 -1.26 -16.31 -2.20
C LEU A 371 -1.35 -16.16 -0.68
N ARG A 372 -0.32 -16.57 0.06
CA ARG A 372 -0.26 -16.41 1.52
C ARG A 372 -0.48 -14.96 1.94
N ARG A 373 0.17 -14.02 1.26
CA ARG A 373 -0.01 -12.58 1.53
C ARG A 373 -1.44 -12.14 1.29
N TYR A 374 -2.06 -12.59 0.19
CA TYR A 374 -3.46 -12.32 -0.12
C TYR A 374 -4.40 -12.85 0.97
N ARG A 375 -4.27 -14.13 1.37
CA ARG A 375 -5.11 -14.73 2.43
C ARG A 375 -4.98 -13.98 3.76
N ASN A 376 -3.76 -13.62 4.12
CA ASN A 376 -3.49 -12.94 5.39
C ASN A 376 -3.77 -11.43 5.32
N ARG A 377 -4.18 -10.88 4.15
CA ARG A 377 -4.36 -9.44 3.90
C ARG A 377 -3.13 -8.63 4.30
N SER A 378 -1.95 -9.24 4.18
CA SER A 378 -0.72 -8.68 4.73
C SER A 378 -0.25 -7.48 3.90
N MET A 379 0.11 -6.40 4.61
CA MET A 379 0.80 -5.23 4.07
C MET A 379 2.32 -5.47 3.84
N ASP A 380 2.84 -6.65 4.17
CA ASP A 380 4.26 -6.98 4.01
C ASP A 380 4.72 -6.88 2.55
N GLY A 381 5.92 -6.35 2.34
CA GLY A 381 6.43 -6.19 0.99
C GLY A 381 7.64 -5.27 0.93
N VAL A 382 7.94 -4.87 -0.31
CA VAL A 382 8.91 -3.81 -0.57
C VAL A 382 8.31 -2.50 -0.04
N PRO A 383 9.03 -1.70 0.78
CA PRO A 383 8.54 -0.42 1.28
C PRO A 383 8.11 0.57 0.17
N ASP A 384 8.70 0.46 -1.01
CA ASP A 384 8.35 1.26 -2.19
C ASP A 384 6.98 0.87 -2.80
N ALA A 385 6.52 -0.34 -2.52
CA ALA A 385 5.21 -0.82 -2.94
C ALA A 385 4.12 -0.58 -1.89
N GLU A 386 4.42 0.14 -0.80
CA GLU A 386 3.43 0.77 0.08
C GLU A 386 3.16 2.17 -0.50
N MET A 387 2.09 2.28 -1.28
CA MET A 387 1.66 3.55 -1.86
C MET A 387 1.01 4.41 -0.78
N VAL A 388 0.89 5.71 -1.02
CA VAL A 388 0.06 6.57 -0.18
C VAL A 388 -1.01 7.17 -1.09
N MET A 389 -2.26 6.96 -0.71
CA MET A 389 -3.43 7.39 -1.47
C MET A 389 -4.29 8.27 -0.59
N SER A 390 -4.80 9.36 -1.14
CA SER A 390 -5.80 10.17 -0.45
C SER A 390 -7.17 9.48 -0.44
N SER A 391 -8.08 9.98 0.39
CA SER A 391 -9.49 9.58 0.38
C SER A 391 -10.12 9.66 -1.02
N GLU A 392 -9.75 10.67 -1.81
CA GLU A 392 -10.25 10.86 -3.18
C GLU A 392 -9.70 9.80 -4.15
N GLU A 393 -8.40 9.50 -4.06
CA GLU A 393 -7.79 8.44 -4.86
C GLU A 393 -8.39 7.07 -4.51
N LEU A 394 -8.58 6.78 -3.22
CA LEU A 394 -9.23 5.56 -2.74
C LEU A 394 -10.67 5.46 -3.23
N ALA A 395 -11.45 6.54 -3.16
CA ALA A 395 -12.81 6.58 -3.68
C ALA A 395 -12.85 6.34 -5.19
N THR A 396 -11.81 6.74 -5.93
CA THR A 396 -11.72 6.52 -7.37
C THR A 396 -11.46 5.06 -7.73
N VAL A 397 -10.68 4.32 -6.92
CA VAL A 397 -10.31 2.91 -7.18
C VAL A 397 -11.20 1.89 -6.45
N PHE A 398 -12.05 2.35 -5.53
CA PHE A 398 -13.02 1.52 -4.83
C PHE A 398 -14.27 2.35 -4.50
N HIS A 399 -15.33 2.13 -5.26
CA HIS A 399 -16.67 2.67 -5.02
C HIS A 399 -17.72 1.69 -5.54
N LEU A 400 -18.97 1.88 -5.11
CA LEU A 400 -20.08 1.13 -5.68
C LEU A 400 -20.42 1.74 -7.04
N PRO A 401 -20.43 0.94 -8.12
CA PRO A 401 -20.54 1.47 -9.47
C PRO A 401 -21.92 2.07 -9.75
N ASP A 402 -21.95 3.04 -10.64
CA ASP A 402 -23.17 3.72 -11.08
C ASP A 402 -24.15 2.77 -11.80
N MET A 403 -25.45 3.09 -11.81
CA MET A 403 -26.47 2.29 -12.49
C MET A 403 -26.14 2.11 -13.97
N ASN A 404 -25.54 3.12 -14.61
CA ASN A 404 -25.14 3.13 -16.02
C ASN A 404 -24.01 2.15 -16.34
N VAL A 405 -23.26 1.68 -15.35
CA VAL A 405 -22.35 0.54 -15.51
C VAL A 405 -23.21 -0.72 -15.59
N MET A 406 -23.78 -0.95 -16.78
CA MET A 406 -24.57 -2.12 -17.15
C MET A 406 -23.66 -3.34 -17.29
N ALA A 407 -22.95 -3.69 -16.23
CA ALA A 407 -22.26 -4.96 -16.12
C ALA A 407 -23.28 -5.97 -15.59
N PRO A 408 -23.89 -6.84 -16.44
CA PRO A 408 -24.81 -7.88 -15.98
C PRO A 408 -24.14 -8.87 -15.01
N SER A 409 -22.81 -8.84 -14.95
CA SER A 409 -21.97 -9.57 -14.01
C SER A 409 -22.06 -9.09 -12.57
N LEU A 410 -22.61 -7.91 -12.29
CA LEU A 410 -22.67 -7.38 -10.93
C LEU A 410 -23.90 -7.92 -10.19
N THR A 411 -23.68 -8.55 -9.04
CA THR A 411 -24.79 -8.92 -8.14
C THR A 411 -25.41 -7.64 -7.57
N ARG A 412 -26.72 -7.45 -7.76
CA ARG A 412 -27.46 -6.26 -7.29
C ARG A 412 -28.68 -6.65 -6.47
N VAL A 413 -29.10 -5.76 -5.56
CA VAL A 413 -30.30 -5.96 -4.74
C VAL A 413 -31.54 -6.06 -5.64
N GLU A 414 -32.32 -7.13 -5.52
CA GLU A 414 -33.45 -7.38 -6.43
C GLU A 414 -34.64 -6.45 -6.20
N ALA A 415 -34.95 -6.15 -4.93
CA ALA A 415 -36.03 -5.28 -4.51
C ALA A 415 -35.64 -4.51 -3.23
N LYS A 416 -36.03 -3.24 -3.13
CA LYS A 416 -35.87 -2.48 -1.87
C LYS A 416 -36.64 -3.20 -0.76
N ARG A 417 -35.99 -3.49 0.36
CA ARG A 417 -36.71 -3.94 1.55
C ARG A 417 -37.59 -2.79 2.03
N GLY A 418 -38.87 -2.84 1.73
CA GLY A 418 -39.84 -1.92 2.31
C GLY A 418 -39.78 -2.07 3.83
N GLY A 419 -39.49 -0.98 4.53
CA GLY A 419 -39.65 -0.96 5.99
C GLY A 419 -41.05 -1.44 6.32
N ALA A 420 -41.16 -2.30 7.34
CA ALA A 420 -42.46 -2.74 7.81
C ALA A 420 -43.32 -1.50 8.12
N PRO A 421 -44.60 -1.44 7.67
CA PRO A 421 -45.46 -0.31 7.97
C PRO A 421 -45.45 -0.05 9.48
N SER A 422 -45.28 1.21 9.90
CA SER A 422 -45.25 1.61 11.30
C SER A 422 -46.55 1.31 12.08
N ASN A 423 -47.56 0.74 11.40
CA ASN A 423 -48.86 0.35 11.92
C ASN A 423 -49.01 -1.16 12.17
N LEU A 424 -47.91 -1.92 12.25
CA LEU A 424 -48.00 -3.32 12.70
C LEU A 424 -48.39 -3.36 14.19
N PRO A 425 -49.43 -4.11 14.57
CA PRO A 425 -49.72 -4.38 15.97
C PRO A 425 -48.50 -5.04 16.61
N ILE A 426 -47.98 -4.44 17.68
CA ILE A 426 -47.01 -5.08 18.55
C ILE A 426 -47.85 -5.93 19.50
N GLU A 427 -47.79 -7.26 19.37
CA GLU A 427 -48.34 -8.18 20.38
C GLU A 427 -47.44 -8.27 21.62
#